data_AF-A0A2T1F8X6-F1
#
_entry.id   AF-A0A2T1F8X6-F1
#
_cell.length_a   1.000
_cell.length_b   1.000
_cell.length_c   1.000
_cell.angle_alpha   90.00
_cell.angle_beta   90.00
_cell.angle_gamma   90.00
#
_symmetry.space_group_name_H-M   'P 1'
#
loop_
_entity.id
_entity.type
_entity.pdbx_description
1 polymer ?
#
loop_
_entity_poly.entity_id
_entity_poly.type
_entity_poly.pdbx_seq_one_letter_code
_entity_poly.pdbx_strand_id
1 'polypeptide(L)'
;MKLIEARVNGNPRQVNTKYGEKAVMDVVTAEGTEIAIWRPAGDMEVMGRMNGERVSIAIDSKGKASLVEHASTKPQSAQSSNTTTDQPSRSAEIADYIQRLGKLYSHCRAT
;
A
#
# COMPACT_ATOMS: atom_id res chain seq x y z
N MET A 1 -3.57 4.98 -19.31
CA MET A 1 -3.42 4.97 -17.84
C MET A 1 -2.45 6.08 -17.49
N LYS A 2 -2.88 7.09 -16.71
CA LYS A 2 -2.00 8.17 -16.23
C LYS A 2 -1.93 8.09 -14.71
N LEU A 3 -0.72 8.08 -14.15
CA LEU A 3 -0.50 8.16 -12.71
C LEU A 3 -0.43 9.63 -12.30
N ILE A 4 -1.13 9.99 -11.23
CA ILE A 4 -1.22 11.36 -10.72
C ILE A 4 -1.09 11.32 -9.20
N GLU A 5 -0.39 12.30 -8.63
CA GLU A 5 -0.39 12.51 -7.18
C GLU A 5 -1.63 13.29 -6.73
N ALA A 6 -2.25 12.82 -5.67
CA ALA A 6 -3.40 13.46 -5.05
C ALA A 6 -3.27 13.46 -3.52
N ARG A 7 -4.12 14.24 -2.86
CA ARG A 7 -4.28 14.26 -1.41
C ARG A 7 -5.70 13.84 -1.04
N VAL A 8 -5.84 13.05 0.01
CA VAL A 8 -7.15 12.69 0.55
C VAL A 8 -7.87 13.95 1.06
N ASN A 9 -9.13 14.12 0.68
CA ASN A 9 -10.00 15.22 1.07
C ASN A 9 -11.11 14.71 1.99
N GLY A 10 -10.95 14.92 3.29
CA GLY A 10 -11.83 14.40 4.32
C GLY A 10 -11.53 12.95 4.71
N ASN A 11 -12.44 12.33 5.47
CA ASN A 11 -12.30 10.95 5.89
C ASN A 11 -13.02 10.00 4.92
N PRO A 12 -12.39 8.86 4.56
CA PRO A 12 -13.07 7.78 3.83
C PRO A 12 -14.35 7.33 4.54
N ARG A 13 -15.38 6.98 3.77
CA ARG A 13 -16.71 6.61 4.28
C ARG A 13 -17.26 5.36 3.62
N GLN A 14 -18.12 4.65 4.35
CA GLN A 14 -18.98 3.62 3.77
C GLN A 14 -20.28 4.26 3.28
N VAL A 15 -20.63 4.00 2.02
CA VAL A 15 -21.84 4.52 1.38
C VAL A 15 -22.67 3.33 0.91
N ASN A 16 -23.92 3.29 1.36
CA ASN A 16 -24.86 2.29 0.88
C ASN A 16 -25.40 2.72 -0.49
N THR A 17 -25.22 1.88 -1.51
CA THR A 17 -25.73 2.13 -2.87
C THR A 17 -26.76 1.07 -3.24
N LYS A 18 -27.55 1.29 -4.30
CA LYS A 18 -28.49 0.28 -4.82
C LYS A 18 -27.83 -1.04 -5.25
N TYR A 19 -26.50 -1.06 -5.42
CA TYR A 19 -25.71 -2.23 -5.82
C TYR A 19 -24.89 -2.80 -4.64
N GLY A 20 -25.26 -2.45 -3.41
CA GLY A 20 -24.55 -2.83 -2.19
C GLY A 20 -23.67 -1.70 -1.64
N GLU A 21 -23.03 -1.99 -0.52
CA GLU A 21 -22.16 -1.05 0.19
C GLU A 21 -20.84 -0.84 -0.58
N LYS A 22 -20.34 0.39 -0.54
CA LYS A 22 -19.08 0.80 -1.17
C LYS A 22 -18.27 1.66 -0.21
N ALA A 23 -16.95 1.52 -0.25
CA ALA A 23 -16.04 2.47 0.35
C ALA A 23 -15.79 3.62 -0.63
N VAL A 24 -15.94 4.86 -0.17
CA VAL A 24 -15.73 6.08 -0.95
C VAL A 24 -14.67 6.93 -0.28
N MET A 25 -13.68 7.35 -1.06
CA MET A 25 -12.67 8.31 -0.64
C MET A 25 -12.52 9.39 -1.68
N ASP A 26 -12.66 10.63 -1.22
CA ASP A 26 -12.49 11.81 -2.06
C ASP A 26 -11.02 12.23 -2.01
N VAL A 27 -10.47 12.56 -3.17
CA VAL A 27 -9.09 13.01 -3.32
C VAL A 27 -9.03 14.27 -4.17
N VAL A 28 -8.08 15.14 -3.87
CA VAL A 28 -7.81 16.38 -4.60
C VAL A 28 -6.44 16.26 -5.26
N THR A 29 -6.40 16.41 -6.58
CA THR A 29 -5.17 16.44 -7.37
C THR A 29 -4.39 17.74 -7.15
N ALA A 30 -3.12 17.79 -7.56
CA ALA A 30 -2.33 19.03 -7.52
C ALA A 30 -2.95 20.18 -8.34
N GLU A 31 -3.75 19.84 -9.35
CA GLU A 31 -4.49 20.79 -10.20
C GLU A 31 -5.78 21.31 -9.52
N GLY A 32 -6.09 20.85 -8.31
CA GLY A 32 -7.31 21.22 -7.57
C GLY A 32 -8.56 20.46 -7.99
N THR A 33 -8.44 19.46 -8.87
CA THR A 33 -9.58 18.63 -9.28
C THR A 33 -9.90 17.60 -8.20
N GLU A 34 -11.16 17.59 -7.76
CA GLU A 34 -11.74 16.61 -6.83
C GLU A 34 -12.20 15.36 -7.56
N ILE A 35 -11.81 14.19 -7.05
CA ILE A 35 -12.11 12.89 -7.63
C ILE A 35 -12.54 11.94 -6.52
N ALA A 36 -13.68 11.25 -6.70
CA ALA A 36 -14.14 10.21 -5.80
C ALA A 36 -13.66 8.83 -6.25
N ILE A 37 -12.94 8.13 -5.37
CA ILE A 37 -12.50 6.75 -5.58
C ILE A 37 -13.51 5.81 -4.94
N TRP A 38 -14.06 4.91 -5.74
CA TRP A 38 -15.05 3.92 -5.32
C TRP A 38 -14.40 2.54 -5.24
N ARG A 39 -14.37 1.95 -4.03
CA ARG A 39 -13.84 0.62 -3.78
C ARG A 39 -14.91 -0.27 -3.13
N PRO A 40 -14.70 -1.61 -3.11
CA PRO A 40 -15.58 -2.50 -2.38
C PRO A 40 -15.76 -2.08 -0.91
N ALA A 41 -16.87 -2.46 -0.29
CA ALA A 41 -17.08 -2.25 1.14
C ALA A 41 -15.94 -2.88 1.96
N GLY A 42 -15.56 -2.22 3.05
CA GLY A 42 -14.51 -2.72 3.94
C GLY A 42 -13.09 -2.73 3.38
N ASP A 43 -12.83 -2.10 2.23
CA ASP A 43 -11.47 -1.99 1.69
C ASP A 43 -10.57 -1.17 2.62
N MET A 44 -9.67 -1.86 3.32
CA MET A 44 -8.78 -1.27 4.33
C MET A 44 -7.79 -0.26 3.72
N GLU A 45 -7.45 -0.38 2.44
CA GLU A 45 -6.53 0.55 1.80
C GLU A 45 -7.12 1.94 1.65
N VAL A 46 -8.45 1.99 1.48
CA VAL A 46 -9.23 3.23 1.45
C VAL A 46 -9.59 3.64 2.87
N MET A 47 -10.19 2.74 3.65
CA MET A 47 -10.72 3.08 4.97
C MET A 47 -9.64 3.41 6.02
N GLY A 48 -8.40 2.97 5.82
CA GLY A 48 -7.27 3.26 6.71
C GLY A 48 -6.58 4.59 6.43
N ARG A 49 -6.99 5.34 5.40
CA ARG A 49 -6.35 6.61 5.01
C ARG A 49 -6.85 7.77 5.84
N MET A 50 -5.96 8.73 6.04
CA MET A 50 -6.24 9.94 6.81
C MET A 50 -6.42 11.14 5.90
N ASN A 51 -7.25 12.09 6.31
CA ASN A 51 -7.39 13.37 5.62
C ASN A 51 -6.03 14.04 5.42
N GLY A 52 -5.77 14.55 4.20
CA GLY A 52 -4.51 15.18 3.82
C GLY A 52 -3.37 14.20 3.47
N GLU A 53 -3.57 12.88 3.62
CA GLU A 53 -2.58 11.88 3.23
C GLU A 53 -2.33 11.97 1.71
N ARG A 54 -1.04 11.93 1.31
CA ARG A 54 -0.67 11.85 -0.10
C ARG A 54 -0.90 10.44 -0.61
N VAL A 55 -1.54 10.33 -1.76
CA VAL A 55 -1.86 9.07 -2.43
C VAL A 55 -1.55 9.18 -3.91
N SER A 56 -1.15 8.07 -4.51
CA SER A 56 -1.00 7.94 -5.96
C SER A 56 -2.29 7.38 -6.54
N ILE A 57 -2.84 8.05 -7.55
CA ILE A 57 -4.04 7.60 -8.25
C ILE A 57 -3.74 7.33 -9.72
N ALA A 58 -4.33 6.27 -10.27
CA ALA A 58 -4.30 5.99 -11.69
C ALA A 58 -5.65 6.33 -12.31
N ILE A 59 -5.63 7.12 -13.38
CA ILE A 59 -6.81 7.42 -14.19
C ILE A 59 -6.77 6.56 -15.46
N ASP A 60 -7.82 5.80 -15.69
CA ASP A 60 -7.99 5.00 -16.91
C ASP A 60 -8.40 5.87 -18.12
N SER A 61 -8.44 5.28 -19.32
CA SER A 61 -8.87 5.99 -20.54
C SER A 61 -10.36 6.37 -20.53
N LYS A 62 -11.13 5.89 -19.54
CA LYS A 62 -12.55 6.19 -19.34
C LYS A 62 -12.77 7.21 -18.22
N GLY A 63 -11.69 7.76 -17.64
CA GLY A 63 -11.74 8.73 -16.54
C GLY A 63 -11.99 8.12 -15.16
N LYS A 64 -11.99 6.80 -15.00
CA LYS A 64 -12.13 6.16 -13.68
C LYS A 64 -10.81 6.21 -12.94
N ALA A 65 -10.85 6.73 -11.72
CA ALA A 65 -9.71 6.75 -10.82
C ALA A 65 -9.66 5.49 -9.97
N SER A 66 -8.46 4.94 -9.81
CA SER A 66 -8.15 3.83 -8.91
C SER A 66 -6.99 4.23 -8.01
N LEU A 67 -7.08 3.85 -6.73
CA LEU A 67 -5.96 3.97 -5.80
C LEU A 67 -4.83 3.04 -6.24
N VAL A 68 -3.60 3.55 -6.29
CA VAL A 68 -2.40 2.76 -6.56
C VAL A 68 -1.62 2.61 -5.26
N GLU A 69 -1.24 1.37 -4.95
CA GLU A 69 -0.65 0.92 -3.67
C GLU A 69 0.69 1.59 -3.32
N HIS A 70 1.27 2.37 -4.22
CA HIS A 70 2.57 3.01 -4.01
C HIS A 70 2.45 4.40 -3.37
N ALA A 71 3.14 4.52 -2.24
CA ALA A 71 3.39 5.71 -1.43
C ALA A 71 2.33 6.09 -0.40
N SER A 72 2.12 5.24 0.61
CA SER A 72 2.03 5.83 1.95
C SER A 72 3.45 6.26 2.31
N THR A 73 3.73 7.57 2.22
CA THR A 73 4.97 8.20 2.73
C THR A 73 4.97 8.27 4.26
N LYS A 74 4.29 7.35 4.94
CA LYS A 74 4.63 7.07 6.33
C LYS A 74 6.01 6.40 6.24
N PRO A 75 7.10 6.96 6.80
CA PRO A 75 8.18 6.08 7.22
C PRO A 75 7.46 5.01 8.06
N GLN A 76 7.65 3.74 7.74
CA GLN A 76 7.27 2.68 8.67
C GLN A 76 8.03 3.00 9.96
N SER A 77 7.43 3.78 10.86
CA SER A 77 7.82 3.77 12.26
C SER A 77 7.64 2.32 12.64
N ALA A 78 8.77 1.67 12.90
CA ALA A 78 8.87 0.27 13.26
C ALA A 78 7.65 -0.13 14.08
N GLN A 79 6.78 -0.96 13.50
CA GLN A 79 5.70 -1.57 14.26
C GLN A 79 6.38 -2.49 15.28
N SER A 80 6.55 -1.96 16.48
CA SER A 80 6.73 -2.73 17.71
C SER A 80 5.41 -3.45 17.97
N SER A 81 5.05 -4.42 17.13
CA SER A 81 4.03 -5.40 17.45
C SER A 81 4.70 -6.53 18.22
N ASN A 82 4.62 -6.43 19.54
CA ASN A 82 4.75 -7.57 20.44
C ASN A 82 3.69 -8.60 20.05
N THR A 83 4.06 -9.50 19.16
CA THR A 83 3.33 -10.75 18.90
C THR A 83 4.38 -11.84 18.93
N THR A 84 4.29 -12.67 19.97
CA THR A 84 5.06 -13.89 20.15
C THR A 84 4.68 -14.87 19.03
N THR A 85 5.29 -14.71 17.87
CA THR A 85 5.41 -15.76 16.87
C THR A 85 6.88 -15.82 16.52
N ASP A 86 7.47 -16.98 16.82
CA ASP A 86 8.86 -17.37 16.61
C ASP A 86 9.16 -17.45 15.10
N GLN A 87 9.05 -16.31 14.42
CA GLN A 87 9.40 -16.12 13.04
C GLN A 87 10.78 -15.48 13.01
N PRO A 88 11.79 -16.12 12.39
CA PRO A 88 13.10 -15.51 12.26
C PRO A 88 12.91 -14.17 11.55
N SER A 89 13.46 -13.11 12.14
CA SER A 89 13.43 -11.80 11.53
C SER A 89 14.00 -11.87 10.11
N ARG A 90 13.55 -10.98 9.23
CA ARG A 90 14.06 -10.90 7.84
C ARG A 90 15.59 -10.86 7.78
N SER A 91 16.24 -10.28 8.80
CA SER A 91 17.71 -10.29 8.92
C SER A 91 18.30 -11.67 9.23
N ALA A 92 17.62 -12.47 10.06
CA ALA A 92 18.02 -13.85 10.36
C ALA A 92 17.90 -14.77 9.13
N GLU A 93 16.84 -14.60 8.33
CA GLU A 93 16.67 -15.34 7.06
C GLU A 93 17.78 -15.00 6.06
N ILE A 94 18.11 -13.70 5.91
CA ILE A 94 19.20 -13.24 5.06
C ILE A 94 20.54 -13.81 5.54
N ALA A 95 20.78 -13.87 6.85
CA ALA A 95 22.01 -14.43 7.42
C ALA A 95 22.15 -15.94 7.12
N ASP A 96 21.07 -16.73 7.28
CA ASP A 96 21.09 -18.16 6.96
C ASP A 96 21.34 -18.40 5.46
N TYR A 97 20.71 -17.60 4.59
CA TYR A 97 20.90 -17.69 3.14
C TYR A 97 22.36 -17.43 2.73
N ILE A 98 22.99 -16.39 3.28
CA ILE A 98 24.40 -16.07 3.01
C ILE A 98 25.32 -17.20 3.49
N GLN A 99 25.07 -17.77 4.68
CA GLN A 99 25.87 -18.89 5.19
C GLN A 99 25.73 -20.15 4.33
N ARG A 100 24.51 -20.46 3.86
CA ARG A 100 24.26 -21.62 2.99
C ARG A 100 24.93 -21.44 1.63
N LEU A 101 24.86 -20.25 1.04
CA LEU A 101 25.58 -19.92 -0.19
C LEU A 101 27.10 -20.03 -0.02
N GLY A 102 27.65 -19.52 1.09
CA GLY A 102 29.08 -19.63 1.38
C GLY A 102 29.58 -21.08 1.41
N LYS A 103 28.81 -21.98 2.04
CA LYS A 103 29.10 -23.43 2.04
C LYS A 103 29.04 -24.01 0.63
N LEU A 104 28.00 -23.69 -0.14
CA LEU A 104 27.86 -24.18 -1.52
C LEU A 104 29.04 -23.73 -2.41
N TYR A 105 29.40 -22.45 -2.37
CA TYR A 105 30.51 -21.93 -3.17
C TYR A 105 31.87 -22.43 -2.70
N SER A 106 32.03 -22.73 -1.40
CA SER A 106 33.27 -23.34 -0.90
C SER A 106 33.52 -24.73 -1.51
N HIS A 107 32.47 -25.50 -1.76
CA HIS A 107 32.56 -26.78 -2.47
C HIS A 107 32.94 -26.61 -3.94
N CYS A 108 32.44 -25.58 -4.62
CA CYS A 108 32.78 -25.31 -6.03
C CYS A 108 34.18 -24.72 -6.22
N ARG A 109 34.83 -24.24 -5.17
CA ARG A 109 36.18 -23.64 -5.21
C ARG A 109 37.29 -24.58 -4.74
N ALA A 110 36.93 -25.76 -4.20
CA ALA A 110 37.87 -26.77 -3.69
C ALA A 110 38.21 -27.88 -4.70
N THR A 111 37.84 -27.71 -5.97
CA THR A 111 38.30 -28.51 -7.13
C THR A 111 39.08 -27.62 -8.07
#